data_AF-A0A918TLB5-F1
#
_entry.id   AF-A0A918TLB5-F1
#
_cell.length_a   1.000
_cell.length_b   1.000
_cell.length_c   1.000
_cell.angle_alpha   90.00
_cell.angle_beta   90.00
_cell.angle_gamma   90.00
#
_symmetry.space_group_name_H-M   'P 1'
#
loop_
_entity.id
_entity.type
_entity.pdbx_description
1 polymer ?
#
loop_
_entity_poly.entity_id
_entity_poly.type
_entity_poly.pdbx_seq_one_letter_code
_entity_poly.pdbx_strand_id
1 'polypeptide(L)' 'MKFKALAALFLFALLMGPGPGAMLIDGTAENPAIWFGIPALYLWTLLWFAVMAGCVVTAAQTIWKNDAE' A
#
# COMPACT_ATOMS: atom_id res chain seq x y z
N MET A 1 9.02 -18.57 7.30
CA MET A 1 7.65 -18.36 6.75
C MET A 1 7.21 -16.89 6.76
N LYS A 2 7.43 -16.14 7.85
CA LYS A 2 7.03 -14.71 8.00
C LYS A 2 7.55 -13.76 6.90
N PHE A 3 8.81 -13.90 6.49
CA PHE A 3 9.42 -13.09 5.41
C PHE A 3 8.68 -13.21 4.07
N LYS A 4 8.32 -14.43 3.66
CA LYS A 4 7.64 -14.68 2.38
C LYS A 4 6.26 -14.05 2.32
N ALA A 5 5.55 -14.04 3.45
CA ALA A 5 4.25 -13.39 3.57
C ALA A 5 4.38 -11.87 3.47
N LEU A 6 5.36 -11.25 4.16
CA LEU A 6 5.61 -9.82 4.09
C LEU A 6 6.01 -9.37 2.68
N ALA A 7 6.91 -10.14 2.03
CA ALA A 7 7.34 -9.89 0.67
C ALA A 7 6.20 -10.04 -0.33
N ALA A 8 5.34 -11.06 -0.18
CA ALA A 8 4.15 -11.22 -1.02
C ALA A 8 3.15 -10.07 -0.84
N LEU A 9 2.92 -9.63 0.41
CA LEU A 9 2.06 -8.48 0.73
C LEU A 9 2.61 -7.18 0.14
N PHE A 10 3.92 -7.00 0.23
CA PHE A 10 4.62 -5.85 -0.35
C PHE A 10 4.53 -5.84 -1.87
N LEU A 11 4.78 -6.98 -2.54
CA LEU A 11 4.67 -7.10 -3.99
C LEU A 11 3.23 -6.90 -4.48
N PHE A 12 2.26 -7.45 -3.75
CA PHE A 12 0.84 -7.23 -4.03
C PHE A 12 0.45 -5.75 -3.87
N ALA A 13 0.88 -5.11 -2.79
CA ALA A 13 0.67 -3.68 -2.57
C ALA A 13 1.37 -2.84 -3.65
N LEU A 14 2.56 -3.23 -4.10
CA LEU A 14 3.30 -2.55 -5.17
C LEU A 14 2.54 -2.61 -6.50
N LEU A 15 1.98 -3.77 -6.85
CA LEU A 15 1.17 -3.96 -8.05
C LEU A 15 -0.16 -3.23 -7.96
N MET A 16 -0.83 -3.24 -6.81
CA MET A 16 -2.15 -2.64 -6.62
C MET A 16 -2.11 -1.12 -6.36
N GLY A 17 -0.96 -0.54 -6.05
CA GLY A 17 -0.85 0.88 -5.67
C GLY A 17 -1.09 1.86 -6.84
N PRO A 18 -0.05 2.24 -7.60
CA PRO A 18 -0.15 3.27 -8.64
C PRO A 18 -0.73 2.78 -9.98
N GLY A 19 -0.85 1.47 -10.19
CA GLY A 19 -1.36 0.88 -11.43
C GLY A 19 -2.85 0.51 -11.35
N PRO A 20 -3.22 -0.78 -11.37
CA PRO A 20 -4.60 -1.23 -11.43
C PRO A 20 -5.51 -0.73 -10.30
N GLY A 21 -5.03 -0.63 -9.05
CA GLY A 21 -5.89 -0.19 -7.95
C GLY A 21 -6.29 1.28 -8.05
N ALA A 22 -5.41 2.15 -8.58
CA ALA A 22 -5.75 3.53 -8.87
C ALA A 22 -6.89 3.62 -9.91
N MET A 23 -6.84 2.82 -10.97
CA MET A 23 -7.89 2.78 -12.00
C MET A 23 -9.24 2.27 -11.47
N LEU A 24 -9.23 1.42 -10.43
CA LEU A 24 -10.45 0.95 -9.78
C LEU A 24 -11.09 1.99 -8.85
N ILE A 25 -10.30 2.93 -8.32
CA ILE A 25 -10.73 3.89 -7.30
C ILE A 25 -11.05 5.27 -7.90
N ASP A 26 -10.36 5.69 -8.96
CA ASP A 26 -10.41 7.07 -9.48
C ASP A 26 -11.79 7.50 -10.01
N GLY A 27 -12.60 6.54 -10.46
CA GLY A 27 -13.88 6.81 -11.15
C GLY A 27 -13.65 7.09 -12.63
N THR A 28 -14.37 8.05 -13.22
CA THR A 28 -14.15 8.50 -14.60
C THR A 28 -13.81 9.99 -14.64
N ALA A 29 -13.19 10.46 -15.73
CA ALA A 29 -12.84 11.87 -15.89
C ALA A 29 -14.06 12.82 -15.77
N GLU A 30 -15.25 12.33 -16.12
CA GLU A 30 -16.50 13.08 -16.06
C GLU A 30 -17.18 12.99 -14.69
N ASN A 31 -16.87 11.94 -13.91
CA ASN A 31 -17.44 11.71 -12.59
C ASN A 31 -16.38 11.09 -11.67
N PRO A 32 -15.47 11.92 -11.13
CA PRO A 32 -14.42 11.44 -10.24
C PRO A 32 -15.02 10.92 -8.94
N ALA A 33 -14.50 9.81 -8.43
CA ALA A 33 -14.95 9.28 -7.16
C ALA A 33 -14.49 10.20 -6.03
N ILE A 34 -15.43 10.81 -5.31
CA ILE A 34 -15.14 11.69 -4.18
C ILE A 34 -15.62 11.04 -2.89
N TRP A 35 -14.69 10.79 -1.97
CA TRP A 35 -14.97 10.23 -0.66
C TRP A 35 -14.53 11.23 0.41
N PHE A 36 -15.38 11.46 1.41
CA PHE A 36 -15.11 12.42 2.50
C PHE A 36 -14.74 13.84 2.02
N GLY A 37 -15.23 14.25 0.85
CA GLY A 37 -14.97 15.57 0.28
C GLY A 37 -13.64 15.72 -0.48
N ILE A 38 -12.89 14.64 -0.68
CA ILE A 38 -11.66 14.62 -1.48
C ILE A 38 -11.68 13.49 -2.53
N PRO A 39 -10.92 13.62 -3.64
CA PRO A 39 -10.77 12.54 -4.61
C PRO A 39 -10.28 11.25 -3.93
N ALA A 40 -11.01 10.16 -4.17
CA ALA A 40 -10.74 8.85 -3.59
C ALA A 40 -9.33 8.33 -3.96
N LEU A 41 -8.80 8.76 -5.11
CA LEU A 41 -7.43 8.48 -5.54
C LEU A 41 -6.38 8.98 -4.52
N TYR A 42 -6.59 10.14 -3.88
CA TYR A 42 -5.66 10.64 -2.86
C TYR A 42 -5.71 9.80 -1.59
N LEU A 43 -6.91 9.38 -1.18
CA LEU A 43 -7.09 8.47 -0.05
C LEU A 43 -6.44 7.12 -0.31
N TRP A 44 -6.59 6.59 -1.53
CA TRP A 44 -5.93 5.36 -1.96
C TRP A 44 -4.40 5.47 -1.91
N THR A 45 -3.88 6.58 -2.40
CA THR A 45 -2.43 6.86 -2.38
C THR A 45 -1.89 6.90 -0.93
N LEU A 46 -2.61 7.55 -0.01
CA LEU A 46 -2.25 7.59 1.41
C LEU A 46 -2.30 6.20 2.06
N LEU A 47 -3.34 5.41 1.78
CA LEU A 47 -3.45 4.03 2.25
C LEU A 47 -2.26 3.20 1.77
N TRP A 48 -1.86 3.35 0.51
CA TRP A 48 -0.72 2.63 -0.06
C TRP A 48 0.59 2.98 0.64
N PHE A 49 0.87 4.26 0.88
CA PHE A 49 2.04 4.68 1.65
C PHE A 49 2.02 4.12 3.08
N ALA A 50 0.86 4.09 3.73
CA ALA A 50 0.71 3.51 5.06
C ALA A 50 1.02 2.00 5.09
N VAL A 51 0.55 1.24 4.10
CA VAL A 51 0.87 -0.19 3.98
C VAL A 51 2.37 -0.41 3.77
N MET A 52 3.00 0.37 2.86
CA MET A 52 4.43 0.29 2.59
C MET A 52 5.25 0.61 3.85
N ALA A 53 4.90 1.68 4.57
CA ALA A 53 5.52 2.03 5.83
C ALA A 53 5.37 0.91 6.87
N GLY A 54 4.17 0.33 7.00
CA GLY A 54 3.90 -0.81 7.88
C GLY A 54 4.75 -2.04 7.56
N CYS A 55 4.92 -2.37 6.28
CA CYS A 55 5.81 -3.44 5.84
C CYS A 55 7.28 -3.17 6.24
N VAL A 56 7.78 -1.96 6.01
CA VAL A 56 9.17 -1.58 6.35
C VAL A 56 9.39 -1.62 7.87
N VAL A 57 8.48 -1.04 8.67
CA VAL A 57 8.56 -1.07 10.13
C VAL A 57 8.52 -2.51 10.65
N THR A 58 7.61 -3.33 10.13
CA THR A 58 7.51 -4.75 10.53
C THR A 58 8.78 -5.51 10.16
N ALA A 59 9.35 -5.28 8.98
CA ALA A 59 10.60 -5.90 8.57
C ALA A 59 11.76 -5.47 9.48
N ALA A 60 11.85 -4.18 9.82
CA ALA A 60 12.87 -3.67 10.73
C ALA A 60 12.78 -4.33 12.12
N GLN A 61 11.56 -4.48 12.65
CA GLN A 61 11.35 -5.03 13.98
C GLN A 61 11.50 -6.56 14.05
N THR A 62 11.29 -7.28 12.94
CA THR A 62 11.22 -8.76 12.95
C THR A 62 12.33 -9.47 12.19
N ILE A 63 12.91 -8.83 11.18
CA ILE A 63 13.99 -9.42 10.37
C ILE A 63 15.30 -8.79 10.80
N TRP A 64 15.43 -7.47 10.67
CA TRP A 64 16.69 -6.78 10.95
C TRP A 64 17.10 -6.83 12.42
N LYS A 65 16.14 -6.85 13.35
CA LYS A 65 16.46 -6.99 14.78
C LYS A 65 16.94 -8.39 15.16
N ASN A 66 16.52 -9.42 14.42
CA ASN A 66 16.93 -10.81 14.68
C ASN A 66 18.24 -11.18 13.98
N ASP A 67 18.64 -10.45 12.93
CA ASP A 67 19.95 -10.60 12.27
C ASP A 67 21.08 -9.80 12.96
N ALA A 68 20.75 -8.93 13.92
CA ALA A 68 21.69 -8.06 14.63
C ALA A 68 22.13 -8.59 16.01
N GLU A 69 21.63 -9.76 16.43
CA GLU A 69 22.05 -10.52 17.62
C GLU A 69 22.75 -11.83 17.19
#